data_AF-A8UGS9-F1
#
_entry.id   AF-A8UGS9-F1
#
_cell.length_a   1.000
_cell.length_b   1.000
_cell.length_c   1.000
_cell.angle_alpha   90.00
_cell.angle_beta   90.00
_cell.angle_gamma   90.00
#
_symmetry.space_group_name_H-M   'P 1'
#
loop_
_entity.id
_entity.type
_entity.pdbx_description
1 polymer ?
#
loop_
_entity_poly.entity_id
_entity_poly.type
_entity_poly.pdbx_seq_one_letter_code
_entity_poly.pdbx_strand_id
1 'polypeptide(L)'
;MNKALTVIILLFLFQSSYTQNNNPYQPDFRNKEYKKVIETAKKQLKTNPKDSMANYFIGYSYANLNQHKKAIKNFKIAQKNGLKGPFLILRLAQSYTADKQTEKALIELETLDSLNIGFYNQLEQPIFDELKANSRFKKIKNNMYKRANPCKFDANYRKFDFWLGEWDVFSQDQKIAESSITMTNGDCGILENWRPNGSNGGNSISYFDTSDKKWKQNWVAGGSVSHYEEPEDYTNGNIQLIAKGNGVWYKMIYTFDKVEDTVRQIMESSTDKGKTWTIVFNGLYKRKIN
;
A
#
# COMPACT_ATOMS: atom_id res chain seq x y z
N MET A 1 -40.68 47.82 47.85
CA MET A 1 -39.37 47.49 47.22
C MET A 1 -39.51 46.13 46.56
N ASN A 2 -39.40 46.07 45.23
CA ASN A 2 -38.82 44.94 44.48
C ASN A 2 -38.67 45.40 43.03
N LYS A 3 -37.43 45.74 42.65
CA LYS A 3 -37.05 46.16 41.30
C LYS A 3 -36.92 44.91 40.43
N ALA A 4 -37.68 44.84 39.34
CA ALA A 4 -37.44 43.86 38.29
C ALA A 4 -36.16 44.25 37.55
N LEU A 5 -35.14 43.41 37.63
CA LEU A 5 -33.87 43.58 36.93
C LEU A 5 -33.97 42.88 35.57
N THR A 6 -34.18 43.67 34.51
CA THR A 6 -34.17 43.17 33.13
C THR A 6 -32.73 42.88 32.73
N VAL A 7 -32.36 41.60 32.67
CA VAL A 7 -31.05 41.14 32.18
C VAL A 7 -31.09 41.10 30.66
N ILE A 8 -30.40 42.06 30.02
CA ILE A 8 -30.16 42.06 28.57
C ILE A 8 -28.98 41.11 28.31
N ILE A 9 -29.29 39.92 27.79
CA ILE A 9 -28.28 38.97 27.31
C ILE A 9 -27.81 39.45 25.93
N LEU A 10 -26.69 40.16 25.91
CA LEU A 10 -25.93 40.48 24.69
C LEU A 10 -25.23 39.21 24.21
N LEU A 11 -25.87 38.51 23.27
CA LEU A 11 -25.28 37.42 22.50
C LEU A 11 -24.19 37.99 21.57
N PHE A 12 -22.96 38.04 22.06
CA PHE A 12 -21.78 38.20 21.20
C PHE A 12 -21.63 36.94 20.36
N LEU A 13 -22.12 36.99 19.12
CA LEU A 13 -21.76 36.04 18.08
C LEU A 13 -20.27 36.25 17.75
N PHE A 14 -19.40 35.50 18.43
CA PHE A 14 -18.06 35.23 17.91
C PHE A 14 -18.24 34.48 16.59
N GLN A 15 -18.26 35.20 15.47
CA GLN A 15 -17.95 34.58 14.19
C GLN A 15 -16.51 34.12 14.28
N SER A 16 -16.32 32.85 14.59
CA SER A 16 -15.08 32.15 14.28
C SER A 16 -14.95 32.20 12.77
N SER A 17 -14.22 33.20 12.27
CA SER A 17 -13.67 33.16 10.92
C SER A 17 -12.66 32.02 10.91
N TYR A 18 -13.16 30.80 10.73
CA TYR A 18 -12.41 29.76 10.05
C TYR A 18 -12.12 30.33 8.68
N THR A 19 -10.98 31.00 8.53
CA THR A 19 -10.35 31.14 7.23
C THR A 19 -10.00 29.73 6.78
N GLN A 20 -10.98 29.03 6.18
CA GLN A 20 -10.65 28.06 5.15
C GLN A 20 -9.65 28.78 4.25
N ASN A 21 -8.45 28.20 4.14
CA ASN A 21 -7.44 28.65 3.22
C ASN A 21 -8.00 28.42 1.80
N ASN A 22 -8.91 29.30 1.38
CA ASN A 22 -9.62 29.24 0.12
C ASN A 22 -8.61 29.67 -0.93
N ASN A 23 -7.81 28.70 -1.35
CA ASN A 23 -6.92 28.83 -2.49
C ASN A 23 -7.76 29.44 -3.64
N PRO A 24 -7.46 30.67 -4.07
CA PRO A 24 -8.32 31.42 -4.99
C PRO A 24 -8.39 30.78 -6.39
N TYR A 25 -7.51 29.82 -6.66
CA TYR A 25 -7.43 29.10 -7.92
C TYR A 25 -8.34 27.86 -7.93
N GLN A 26 -8.64 27.27 -6.76
CA GLN A 26 -9.30 25.96 -6.65
C GLN A 26 -10.71 25.89 -7.26
N PRO A 27 -11.60 26.89 -7.11
CA PRO A 27 -12.94 26.83 -7.69
C PRO A 27 -12.90 26.68 -9.22
N ASP A 28 -12.27 27.62 -9.91
CA ASP A 28 -12.14 27.60 -11.38
C ASP A 28 -11.34 26.39 -11.86
N PHE A 29 -10.32 25.99 -11.09
CA PHE A 29 -9.50 24.83 -11.42
C PHE A 29 -10.27 23.51 -11.35
N ARG A 30 -11.15 23.33 -10.36
CA ARG A 30 -12.05 22.17 -10.27
C ARG A 30 -13.02 22.12 -11.44
N ASN A 31 -13.48 23.28 -11.91
CA ASN A 31 -14.35 23.41 -13.09
C ASN A 31 -13.58 23.36 -14.42
N LYS A 32 -12.26 23.11 -14.40
CA LYS A 32 -11.39 23.08 -15.58
C LYS A 32 -11.39 24.39 -16.37
N GLU A 33 -11.72 25.51 -15.74
CA GLU A 33 -11.74 26.85 -16.32
C GLU A 33 -10.33 27.46 -16.35
N TYR A 34 -9.39 26.76 -17.01
CA TYR A 34 -7.95 27.06 -16.97
C TYR A 34 -7.59 28.50 -17.39
N LYS A 35 -8.37 29.11 -18.29
CA LYS A 35 -8.18 30.51 -18.66
C LYS A 35 -8.46 31.46 -17.50
N LYS A 36 -9.56 31.25 -16.76
CA LYS A 36 -9.91 32.05 -15.57
C LYS A 36 -8.89 31.84 -14.45
N VAL A 37 -8.43 30.61 -14.24
CA VAL A 37 -7.34 30.31 -13.29
C VAL A 37 -6.10 31.15 -13.60
N ILE A 38 -5.71 31.25 -14.87
CA ILE A 38 -4.56 32.05 -15.30
C ILE A 38 -4.80 33.55 -15.02
N GLU A 39 -5.99 34.07 -15.27
CA GLU A 39 -6.34 35.48 -15.01
C GLU A 39 -6.27 35.79 -13.51
N THR A 40 -6.90 34.96 -12.67
CA THR A 40 -6.88 35.09 -11.21
C THR A 40 -5.45 35.02 -10.67
N ALA A 41 -4.65 34.04 -11.11
CA ALA A 41 -3.26 33.90 -10.70
C ALA A 41 -2.37 35.06 -11.17
N LYS A 42 -2.59 35.60 -12.38
CA LYS A 42 -1.88 36.80 -12.84
C LYS A 42 -2.24 38.04 -12.00
N LYS A 43 -3.50 38.19 -11.57
CA LYS A 43 -3.90 39.27 -10.65
C LYS A 43 -3.17 39.12 -9.31
N GLN A 44 -3.07 37.91 -8.79
CA GLN A 44 -2.32 37.66 -7.56
C GLN A 44 -0.82 37.96 -7.70
N LEU A 45 -0.21 37.65 -8.85
CA LEU A 45 1.20 37.97 -9.08
C LEU A 45 1.49 39.48 -9.14
N LYS A 46 0.49 40.33 -9.38
CA LYS A 46 0.66 41.79 -9.28
C LYS A 46 0.85 42.25 -7.84
N THR A 47 0.18 41.59 -6.88
CA THR A 47 0.25 41.93 -5.45
C THR A 47 1.33 41.15 -4.72
N ASN A 48 1.61 39.92 -5.15
CA ASN A 48 2.68 39.07 -4.64
C ASN A 48 3.48 38.44 -5.80
N PRO A 49 4.50 39.13 -6.33
CA PRO A 49 5.27 38.64 -7.49
C PRO A 49 6.03 37.34 -7.26
N LYS A 50 6.27 36.95 -6.00
CA LYS A 50 6.97 35.71 -5.62
C LYS A 50 6.02 34.57 -5.25
N ASP A 51 4.71 34.73 -5.46
CA ASP A 51 3.74 33.66 -5.20
C ASP A 51 4.06 32.42 -6.09
N SER A 52 4.61 31.39 -5.46
CA SER A 52 5.02 30.16 -6.12
C SER A 52 3.81 29.30 -6.48
N MET A 53 2.71 29.36 -5.70
CA MET A 53 1.48 28.65 -6.01
C MET A 53 0.75 29.28 -7.19
N ALA A 54 0.71 30.61 -7.29
CA ALA A 54 0.16 31.28 -8.47
C ALA A 54 0.84 30.81 -9.76
N ASN A 55 2.18 30.77 -9.76
CA ASN A 55 2.95 30.26 -10.89
C ASN A 55 2.70 28.77 -11.15
N TYR A 56 2.55 27.95 -10.11
CA TYR A 56 2.21 26.54 -10.26
C TYR A 56 0.85 26.36 -10.96
N PHE A 57 -0.19 27.07 -10.53
CA PHE A 57 -1.51 26.99 -11.13
C PHE A 57 -1.54 27.54 -12.56
N ILE A 58 -0.78 28.58 -12.86
CA ILE A 58 -0.58 29.05 -14.24
C ILE A 58 0.09 27.96 -15.08
N GLY A 59 1.15 27.34 -14.56
CA GLY A 59 1.85 26.25 -15.23
C GLY A 59 0.93 25.07 -15.55
N TYR A 60 0.17 24.64 -14.54
CA TYR A 60 -0.80 23.55 -14.68
C TYR A 60 -1.88 23.89 -15.72
N SER A 61 -2.41 25.10 -15.65
CA SER A 61 -3.44 25.57 -16.58
C SER A 61 -2.93 25.61 -18.02
N TYR A 62 -1.70 26.10 -18.26
CA TYR A 62 -1.10 26.04 -19.59
C TYR A 62 -0.86 24.61 -20.07
N ALA A 63 -0.47 23.68 -19.19
CA ALA A 63 -0.28 22.28 -19.57
C ALA A 63 -1.60 21.65 -20.09
N ASN A 64 -2.73 21.94 -19.43
CA ASN A 64 -4.05 21.44 -19.86
C ASN A 64 -4.59 22.14 -21.10
N LEU A 65 -4.05 23.32 -21.43
CA LEU A 65 -4.31 24.04 -22.68
C LEU A 65 -3.31 23.67 -23.78
N ASN A 66 -2.54 22.58 -23.63
CA ASN A 66 -1.49 22.10 -24.55
C ASN A 66 -0.38 23.13 -24.84
N GLN A 67 -0.18 24.10 -23.95
CA GLN A 67 0.86 25.14 -24.06
C GLN A 67 2.07 24.78 -23.21
N HIS A 68 2.71 23.65 -23.50
CA HIS A 68 3.73 23.03 -22.63
C HIS A 68 4.96 23.90 -22.39
N LYS A 69 5.44 24.66 -23.39
CA LYS A 69 6.53 25.64 -23.19
C LYS A 69 6.21 26.69 -22.12
N LYS A 70 4.97 27.20 -22.12
CA LYS A 70 4.50 28.16 -21.10
C LYS A 70 4.31 27.46 -19.75
N ALA A 71 3.84 26.22 -19.75
CA ALA A 71 3.73 25.41 -18.54
C ALA A 71 5.09 25.25 -17.85
N ILE A 72 6.10 24.75 -18.58
CA ILE A 72 7.47 24.57 -18.09
C ILE A 72 8.03 25.87 -17.51
N LYS A 73 7.88 26.99 -18.23
CA LYS A 73 8.36 28.30 -17.76
C LYS A 73 7.78 28.64 -16.39
N ASN A 74 6.47 28.50 -16.20
CA ASN A 74 5.81 28.86 -14.95
C ASN A 74 6.11 27.86 -13.82
N PHE A 75 6.21 26.57 -14.12
CA PHE A 75 6.66 25.58 -13.13
C PHE A 75 8.08 25.86 -12.64
N LYS A 76 9.00 26.26 -13.53
CA LYS A 76 10.35 26.69 -13.12
C LYS A 76 10.36 27.93 -12.25
N ILE A 77 9.49 28.90 -12.54
CA ILE A 77 9.34 30.09 -11.70
C ILE A 77 8.81 29.68 -10.31
N ALA A 78 7.79 28.81 -10.25
CA ALA A 78 7.29 28.27 -9.00
C ALA A 78 8.40 27.58 -8.19
N GLN A 79 9.21 26.75 -8.85
CA GLN A 79 10.36 26.07 -8.25
C GLN A 79 11.40 27.06 -7.71
N LYS A 80 11.78 28.06 -8.53
CA LYS A 80 12.73 29.12 -8.14
C LYS A 80 12.22 29.94 -6.95
N ASN A 81 10.91 30.13 -6.86
CA ASN A 81 10.26 30.82 -5.74
C ASN A 81 9.97 29.90 -4.54
N GLY A 82 10.59 28.72 -4.48
CA GLY A 82 10.61 27.87 -3.30
C GLY A 82 9.57 26.75 -3.26
N LEU A 83 8.70 26.62 -4.28
CA LEU A 83 7.82 25.45 -4.35
C LEU A 83 8.67 24.20 -4.62
N LYS A 84 8.52 23.20 -3.76
CA LYS A 84 9.21 21.91 -3.86
C LYS A 84 8.19 20.80 -3.71
N GLY A 85 8.59 19.59 -4.11
CA GLY A 85 7.81 18.39 -3.88
C GLY A 85 7.52 17.60 -5.16
N PRO A 86 7.03 16.36 -4.99
CA PRO A 86 6.95 15.38 -6.07
C PRO A 86 5.97 15.80 -7.17
N PHE A 87 4.89 16.51 -6.83
CA PHE A 87 3.90 16.93 -7.83
C PHE A 87 4.44 18.01 -8.79
N LEU A 88 5.27 18.94 -8.31
CA LEU A 88 5.90 19.93 -9.19
C LEU A 88 6.87 19.26 -10.17
N ILE A 89 7.72 18.34 -9.66
CA ILE A 89 8.68 17.57 -10.46
C ILE A 89 7.96 16.72 -11.49
N LEU A 90 6.91 16.00 -11.08
CA LEU A 90 6.08 15.20 -12.00
C LEU A 90 5.46 16.08 -13.09
N ARG A 91 4.95 17.26 -12.76
CA ARG A 91 4.35 18.18 -13.73
C ARG A 91 5.38 18.75 -14.71
N LEU A 92 6.61 19.00 -14.27
CA LEU A 92 7.73 19.34 -15.15
C LEU A 92 8.06 18.18 -16.08
N ALA A 93 8.22 16.95 -15.57
CA ALA A 93 8.47 15.76 -16.37
C ALA A 93 7.41 15.54 -17.46
N GLN A 94 6.13 15.64 -17.10
CA GLN A 94 5.00 15.53 -18.03
C GLN A 94 5.07 16.62 -19.10
N SER A 95 5.30 17.87 -18.71
CA SER A 95 5.36 18.99 -19.65
C SER A 95 6.56 18.92 -20.58
N TYR A 96 7.72 18.45 -20.10
CA TYR A 96 8.88 18.21 -20.95
C TYR A 96 8.64 17.07 -21.93
N THR A 97 7.98 16.00 -21.51
CA THR A 97 7.64 14.88 -22.41
C THR A 97 6.72 15.37 -23.52
N ALA A 98 5.66 16.11 -23.16
CA ALA A 98 4.71 16.68 -24.10
C ALA A 98 5.35 17.70 -25.08
N ASP A 99 6.38 18.43 -24.64
CA ASP A 99 7.17 19.35 -25.47
C ASP A 99 8.33 18.65 -26.20
N LYS A 100 8.38 17.30 -26.21
CA LYS A 100 9.40 16.47 -26.87
C LYS A 100 10.84 16.71 -26.38
N GLN A 101 10.99 17.16 -25.14
CA GLN A 101 12.29 17.37 -24.47
C GLN A 101 12.67 16.15 -23.62
N THR A 102 12.90 15.00 -24.28
CA THR A 102 13.10 13.69 -23.65
C THR A 102 14.15 13.67 -22.53
N GLU A 103 15.35 14.21 -22.78
CA GLU A 103 16.41 14.20 -21.76
C GLU A 103 16.03 14.96 -20.49
N LYS A 104 15.36 16.10 -20.63
CA LYS A 104 14.90 16.88 -19.46
C LYS A 104 13.76 16.17 -18.73
N ALA A 105 12.86 15.52 -19.46
CA ALA A 105 11.82 14.70 -18.84
C ALA A 105 12.43 13.58 -18.00
N LEU A 106 13.44 12.87 -18.53
CA LEU A 106 14.13 11.80 -17.80
C LEU A 106 14.85 12.31 -16.56
N ILE A 107 15.53 13.47 -16.63
CA ILE A 107 16.19 14.08 -15.46
C ILE A 107 15.18 14.41 -14.35
N GLU A 108 14.02 14.98 -14.69
CA GLU A 108 12.97 15.23 -13.70
C GLU A 108 12.41 13.93 -13.11
N LEU A 109 12.25 12.88 -13.92
CA LEU A 109 11.80 11.56 -13.45
C LEU A 109 12.84 10.87 -12.54
N GLU A 110 14.13 11.03 -12.81
CA GLU A 110 15.21 10.55 -11.92
C GLU A 110 15.22 11.32 -10.60
N THR A 111 14.99 12.63 -10.66
CA THR A 111 14.81 13.45 -9.46
C THR A 111 13.61 12.95 -8.67
N LEU A 112 12.50 12.63 -9.34
CA LEU A 112 11.31 12.04 -8.72
C LEU A 112 11.59 10.66 -8.08
N ASP A 113 12.39 9.82 -8.74
CA ASP A 113 12.83 8.51 -8.23
C ASP A 113 13.64 8.65 -6.94
N SER A 114 14.55 9.63 -6.89
CA SER A 114 15.42 9.89 -5.72
C SER A 114 14.67 10.32 -4.46
N LEU A 115 13.39 10.70 -4.58
CA LEU A 115 12.53 11.00 -3.42
C LEU A 115 12.03 9.73 -2.70
N ASN A 116 12.38 8.54 -3.19
CA ASN A 116 11.98 7.25 -2.60
C ASN A 116 10.46 7.05 -2.51
N ILE A 117 9.71 7.59 -3.47
CA ILE A 117 8.25 7.50 -3.52
C ILE A 117 7.76 6.37 -4.44
N GLY A 118 6.53 5.89 -4.19
CA GLY A 118 5.86 4.82 -4.95
C GLY A 118 4.94 5.31 -6.09
N PHE A 119 5.31 6.37 -6.82
CA PHE A 119 4.43 7.02 -7.82
C PHE A 119 4.34 6.28 -9.17
N TYR A 120 4.52 4.96 -9.21
CA TYR A 120 4.59 4.21 -10.48
C TYR A 120 3.31 4.36 -11.34
N ASN A 121 2.13 4.45 -10.72
CA ASN A 121 0.86 4.68 -11.42
C ASN A 121 0.82 6.01 -12.20
N GLN A 122 1.55 7.03 -11.74
CA GLN A 122 1.64 8.31 -12.47
C GLN A 122 2.45 8.16 -13.77
N LEU A 123 3.37 7.20 -13.81
CA LEU A 123 4.21 6.88 -14.96
C LEU A 123 3.50 5.95 -15.97
N GLU A 124 2.28 5.48 -15.66
CA GLU A 124 1.43 4.74 -16.61
C GLU A 124 0.62 5.66 -17.53
N GLN A 125 0.58 6.96 -17.24
CA GLN A 125 -0.24 7.90 -17.99
C GLN A 125 0.22 8.00 -19.46
N PRO A 126 -0.71 8.16 -20.42
CA PRO A 126 -0.39 8.19 -21.85
C PRO A 126 0.66 9.23 -22.26
N ILE A 127 0.79 10.31 -21.48
CA ILE A 127 1.80 11.35 -21.70
C ILE A 127 3.24 10.81 -21.74
N PHE A 128 3.49 9.66 -21.12
CA PHE A 128 4.79 9.00 -21.10
C PHE A 128 4.91 7.83 -22.09
N ASP A 129 3.95 7.62 -23.00
CA ASP A 129 3.95 6.50 -23.94
C ASP A 129 5.23 6.43 -24.79
N GLU A 130 5.70 7.59 -25.28
CA GLU A 130 6.95 7.70 -26.05
C GLU A 130 8.20 7.32 -25.22
N LEU A 131 8.12 7.38 -23.89
CA LEU A 131 9.22 7.01 -22.99
C LEU A 131 9.19 5.54 -22.57
N LYS A 132 8.09 4.79 -22.82
CA LYS A 132 7.94 3.40 -22.33
C LYS A 132 9.03 2.45 -22.82
N ALA A 133 9.59 2.69 -24.01
CA ALA A 133 10.68 1.88 -24.56
C ALA A 133 12.05 2.21 -23.94
N ASN A 134 12.22 3.42 -23.39
CA ASN A 134 13.49 3.92 -22.87
C ASN A 134 13.93 3.17 -21.61
N SER A 135 15.21 2.78 -21.55
CA SER A 135 15.76 1.98 -20.45
C SER A 135 15.79 2.72 -19.11
N ARG A 136 16.10 4.03 -19.10
CA ARG A 136 16.08 4.87 -17.89
C ARG A 136 14.66 4.96 -17.35
N PHE A 137 13.69 5.21 -18.21
CA PHE A 137 12.27 5.24 -17.84
C PHE A 137 11.80 3.90 -17.23
N LYS A 138 12.10 2.77 -17.90
CA LYS A 138 11.80 1.43 -17.38
C LYS A 138 12.40 1.20 -15.99
N LYS A 139 13.65 1.59 -15.78
CA LYS A 139 14.34 1.48 -14.49
C LYS A 139 13.63 2.31 -13.40
N ILE A 140 13.35 3.58 -13.67
CA ILE A 140 12.67 4.49 -12.72
C ILE A 140 11.29 3.94 -12.34
N LYS A 141 10.51 3.54 -13.34
CA LYS A 141 9.18 2.97 -13.13
C LYS A 141 9.24 1.69 -12.30
N ASN A 142 10.19 0.79 -12.59
CA ASN A 142 10.37 -0.43 -11.82
C ASN A 142 10.79 -0.15 -10.36
N ASN A 143 11.68 0.82 -10.14
CA ASN A 143 12.06 1.24 -8.78
C ASN A 143 10.86 1.74 -7.99
N MET A 144 10.03 2.62 -8.58
CA MET A 144 8.80 3.10 -7.96
C MET A 144 7.79 1.98 -7.72
N TYR A 145 7.69 1.02 -8.65
CA TYR A 145 6.79 -0.14 -8.51
C TYR A 145 7.21 -1.01 -7.31
N LYS A 146 8.51 -1.29 -7.16
CA LYS A 146 9.01 -2.04 -6.01
C LYS A 146 8.73 -1.36 -4.68
N ARG A 147 8.94 -0.04 -4.60
CA ARG A 147 8.63 0.74 -3.38
C ARG A 147 7.15 0.80 -3.05
N ALA A 148 6.28 0.81 -4.07
CA ALA A 148 4.84 0.80 -3.86
C ALA A 148 4.27 -0.57 -3.49
N ASN A 149 5.02 -1.65 -3.73
CA ASN A 149 4.61 -3.03 -3.46
C ASN A 149 5.69 -3.75 -2.63
N PRO A 150 6.02 -3.23 -1.42
CA PRO A 150 7.16 -3.73 -0.65
C PRO A 150 7.02 -5.22 -0.31
N CYS A 151 5.82 -5.66 0.07
CA CYS A 151 5.56 -7.05 0.45
C CYS A 151 5.78 -8.05 -0.69
N LYS A 152 5.63 -7.61 -1.94
CA LYS A 152 5.90 -8.45 -3.11
C LYS A 152 7.40 -8.73 -3.30
N PHE A 153 8.26 -7.80 -2.90
CA PHE A 153 9.69 -7.81 -3.24
C PHE A 153 10.61 -8.00 -2.04
N ASP A 154 10.13 -7.83 -0.82
CA ASP A 154 10.86 -8.16 0.40
C ASP A 154 10.67 -9.63 0.76
N ALA A 155 11.77 -10.39 0.76
CA ALA A 155 11.77 -11.82 1.01
C ALA A 155 11.15 -12.22 2.36
N ASN A 156 11.13 -11.33 3.36
CA ASN A 156 10.50 -11.61 4.65
C ASN A 156 9.00 -11.87 4.52
N TYR A 157 8.31 -11.17 3.61
CA TYR A 157 6.88 -11.33 3.32
C TYR A 157 6.57 -12.51 2.39
N ARG A 158 7.60 -13.17 1.85
CA ARG A 158 7.46 -14.25 0.86
C ARG A 158 7.78 -15.64 1.43
N LYS A 159 8.16 -15.76 2.71
CA LYS A 159 8.55 -17.06 3.30
C LYS A 159 7.46 -18.13 3.21
N PHE A 160 6.18 -17.73 3.25
CA PHE A 160 5.02 -18.62 3.17
C PHE A 160 4.57 -18.99 1.74
N ASP A 161 5.23 -18.47 0.71
CA ASP A 161 4.79 -18.60 -0.69
C ASP A 161 4.65 -20.03 -1.17
N PHE A 162 5.43 -20.96 -0.60
CA PHE A 162 5.38 -22.37 -0.94
C PHE A 162 3.98 -22.98 -0.74
N TRP A 163 3.16 -22.36 0.11
CA TRP A 163 1.81 -22.85 0.43
C TRP A 163 0.71 -22.27 -0.47
N LEU A 164 1.03 -21.27 -1.31
CA LEU A 164 0.04 -20.67 -2.22
C LEU A 164 -0.50 -21.71 -3.21
N GLY A 165 -1.81 -21.68 -3.45
CA GLY A 165 -2.49 -22.52 -4.43
C GLY A 165 -3.71 -23.25 -3.87
N GLU A 166 -4.20 -24.20 -4.66
CA GLU A 166 -5.33 -25.06 -4.34
C GLU A 166 -4.84 -26.47 -4.00
N TRP A 167 -5.37 -27.05 -2.93
CA TRP A 167 -4.84 -28.27 -2.33
C TRP A 167 -5.93 -29.28 -1.99
N ASP A 168 -5.63 -30.55 -2.20
CA ASP A 168 -6.30 -31.68 -1.56
C ASP A 168 -5.51 -32.06 -0.30
N VAL A 169 -6.18 -32.14 0.85
CA VAL A 169 -5.54 -32.42 2.13
C VAL A 169 -5.84 -33.84 2.57
N PHE A 170 -4.78 -34.59 2.87
CA PHE A 170 -4.83 -35.99 3.28
C PHE A 170 -4.36 -36.18 4.72
N SER A 171 -4.96 -37.11 5.44
CA SER A 171 -4.46 -37.63 6.72
C SER A 171 -4.66 -39.14 6.72
N GLN A 172 -3.64 -39.90 7.13
CA GLN A 172 -3.66 -41.38 7.09
C GLN A 172 -4.13 -41.92 5.72
N ASP A 173 -3.62 -41.31 4.64
CA ASP A 173 -3.94 -41.62 3.23
C ASP A 173 -5.41 -41.40 2.79
N GLN A 174 -6.25 -40.80 3.64
CA GLN A 174 -7.61 -40.41 3.30
C GLN A 174 -7.68 -38.92 3.00
N LYS A 175 -8.38 -38.52 1.92
CA LYS A 175 -8.69 -37.11 1.66
C LYS A 175 -9.70 -36.63 2.70
N ILE A 176 -9.29 -35.67 3.53
CA ILE A 176 -10.11 -35.14 4.63
C ILE A 176 -10.64 -33.74 4.38
N ALA A 177 -10.00 -32.98 3.49
CA ALA A 177 -10.36 -31.59 3.23
C ALA A 177 -9.84 -31.11 1.88
N GLU A 178 -10.29 -29.93 1.49
CA GLU A 178 -9.67 -29.08 0.47
C GLU A 178 -9.20 -27.79 1.14
N SER A 179 -8.12 -27.18 0.64
CA SER A 179 -7.67 -25.87 1.12
C SER A 179 -7.26 -24.96 -0.03
N SER A 180 -7.71 -23.70 0.03
CA SER A 180 -7.36 -22.65 -0.94
C SER A 180 -6.52 -21.59 -0.22
N ILE A 181 -5.29 -21.36 -0.68
CA ILE A 181 -4.36 -20.40 -0.10
C ILE A 181 -4.05 -19.33 -1.14
N THR A 182 -4.53 -18.12 -0.88
CA THR A 182 -4.45 -16.99 -1.83
C THR A 182 -3.68 -15.82 -1.24
N MET A 183 -3.11 -14.99 -2.11
CA MET A 183 -2.50 -13.74 -1.71
C MET A 183 -3.57 -12.70 -1.38
N THR A 184 -3.36 -11.90 -0.32
CA THR A 184 -4.30 -10.85 0.10
C THR A 184 -3.57 -9.57 0.48
N ASN A 185 -4.33 -8.49 0.63
CA ASN A 185 -3.87 -7.21 1.18
C ASN A 185 -2.65 -6.61 0.47
N GLY A 186 -2.60 -6.70 -0.87
CA GLY A 186 -1.50 -6.12 -1.66
C GLY A 186 -0.18 -6.88 -1.50
N ASP A 187 -0.25 -8.21 -1.52
CA ASP A 187 0.88 -9.14 -1.35
C ASP A 187 1.47 -9.20 0.07
N CYS A 188 0.80 -8.61 1.07
CA CYS A 188 1.28 -8.50 2.45
C CYS A 188 0.79 -9.61 3.39
N GLY A 189 -0.06 -10.51 2.92
CA GLY A 189 -0.49 -11.67 3.68
C GLY A 189 -1.05 -12.75 2.79
N ILE A 190 -1.25 -13.93 3.36
CA ILE A 190 -1.91 -15.05 2.71
C ILE A 190 -3.19 -15.39 3.47
N LEU A 191 -4.24 -15.74 2.72
CA LEU A 191 -5.54 -16.14 3.24
C LEU A 191 -5.76 -17.61 2.91
N GLU A 192 -5.92 -18.43 3.93
CA GLU A 192 -6.37 -19.82 3.82
C GLU A 192 -7.90 -19.90 3.92
N ASN A 193 -8.48 -20.75 3.08
CA ASN A 193 -9.84 -21.23 3.21
C ASN A 193 -9.86 -22.75 3.22
N TRP A 194 -9.96 -23.32 4.42
CA TRP A 194 -9.90 -24.75 4.68
C TRP A 194 -11.32 -25.32 4.79
N ARG A 195 -11.59 -26.36 3.99
CA ARG A 195 -12.92 -26.93 3.76
C ARG A 195 -12.88 -28.43 4.02
N PRO A 196 -13.13 -28.89 5.25
CA PRO A 196 -13.15 -30.29 5.59
C PRO A 196 -14.39 -31.00 5.04
N ASN A 197 -14.27 -32.32 4.89
CA ASN A 197 -15.39 -33.17 4.56
C ASN A 197 -16.30 -33.33 5.79
N GLY A 198 -17.55 -32.87 5.69
CA GLY A 198 -18.59 -33.17 6.69
C GLY A 198 -18.59 -32.33 7.98
N SER A 199 -17.78 -31.27 8.05
CA SER A 199 -17.81 -30.32 9.19
C SER A 199 -17.67 -28.88 8.71
N ASN A 200 -17.90 -27.92 9.62
CA ASN A 200 -17.64 -26.52 9.33
C ASN A 200 -16.13 -26.30 9.23
N GLY A 201 -15.71 -25.66 8.14
CA GLY A 201 -14.32 -25.30 7.91
C GLY A 201 -13.87 -24.09 8.74
N GLY A 202 -12.76 -23.51 8.29
CA GLY A 202 -12.16 -22.35 8.92
C GLY A 202 -11.32 -21.56 7.92
N ASN A 203 -10.95 -20.36 8.34
CA ASN A 203 -10.07 -19.49 7.58
C ASN A 203 -8.89 -19.08 8.46
N SER A 204 -7.73 -18.93 7.83
CA SER A 204 -6.63 -18.19 8.46
C SER A 204 -6.13 -17.05 7.61
N ILE A 205 -5.66 -16.01 8.28
CA ILE A 205 -4.80 -15.00 7.66
C ILE A 205 -3.42 -15.11 8.27
N SER A 206 -2.40 -15.27 7.43
CA SER A 206 -0.99 -15.28 7.85
C SER A 206 -0.26 -14.09 7.25
N TYR A 207 0.57 -13.42 8.04
CA TYR A 207 1.25 -12.19 7.65
C TYR A 207 2.59 -12.04 8.39
N PHE A 208 3.50 -11.27 7.80
CA PHE A 208 4.75 -10.88 8.45
C PHE A 208 4.56 -9.55 9.19
N ASP A 209 4.81 -9.53 10.49
CA ASP A 209 4.74 -8.34 11.32
C ASP A 209 6.13 -7.68 11.41
N THR A 210 6.25 -6.46 10.90
CA THR A 210 7.53 -5.73 10.89
C THR A 210 7.97 -5.23 12.27
N SER A 211 7.06 -5.15 13.24
CA SER A 211 7.37 -4.63 14.57
C SER A 211 8.29 -5.56 15.36
N ASP A 212 8.09 -6.87 15.21
CA ASP A 212 8.88 -7.92 15.87
C ASP A 212 9.57 -8.87 14.87
N LYS A 213 9.40 -8.63 13.57
CA LYS A 213 10.01 -9.37 12.46
C LYS A 213 9.65 -10.86 12.47
N LYS A 214 8.40 -11.17 12.79
CA LYS A 214 7.89 -12.55 12.87
C LYS A 214 6.69 -12.76 11.97
N TRP A 215 6.56 -13.98 11.46
CA TRP A 215 5.28 -14.43 10.90
C TRP A 215 4.25 -14.67 11.99
N LYS A 216 3.01 -14.29 11.71
CA LYS A 216 1.84 -14.50 12.57
C LYS A 216 0.71 -15.11 11.75
N GLN A 217 -0.11 -15.92 12.40
CA GLN A 217 -1.31 -16.51 11.78
C GLN A 217 -2.47 -16.42 12.76
N ASN A 218 -3.59 -15.86 12.30
CA ASN A 218 -4.85 -15.89 13.03
C ASN A 218 -5.76 -16.90 12.35
N TRP A 219 -6.14 -17.95 13.07
CA TRP A 219 -7.06 -18.99 12.60
C TRP A 219 -8.43 -18.81 13.27
N VAL A 220 -9.48 -18.81 12.47
CA VAL A 220 -10.87 -18.68 12.91
C VAL A 220 -11.67 -19.90 12.46
N ALA A 221 -12.19 -20.64 13.44
CA ALA A 221 -13.08 -21.77 13.21
C ALA A 221 -13.92 -22.07 14.46
N GLY A 222 -15.11 -22.64 14.29
CA GLY A 222 -15.92 -23.15 15.40
C GLY A 222 -16.23 -22.12 16.50
N GLY A 223 -16.33 -20.83 16.16
CA GLY A 223 -16.58 -19.74 17.11
C GLY A 223 -15.36 -19.31 17.95
N SER A 224 -14.17 -19.85 17.68
CA SER A 224 -12.92 -19.53 18.38
C SER A 224 -11.90 -18.88 17.45
N VAL A 225 -10.93 -18.17 18.05
CA VAL A 225 -9.77 -17.61 17.35
C VAL A 225 -8.50 -18.11 18.02
N SER A 226 -7.56 -18.60 17.22
CA SER A 226 -6.22 -18.97 17.67
C SER A 226 -5.19 -18.04 17.05
N HIS A 227 -4.31 -17.49 17.88
CA HIS A 227 -3.25 -16.56 17.49
C HIS A 227 -1.91 -17.28 17.56
N TYR A 228 -1.27 -17.47 16.42
CA TYR A 228 0.03 -18.13 16.30
C TYR A 228 1.11 -17.12 15.92
N GLU A 229 2.32 -17.33 16.43
CA GLU A 229 3.50 -16.50 16.17
C GLU A 229 4.73 -17.37 15.93
N GLU A 230 5.60 -16.94 15.01
CA GLU A 230 6.91 -17.54 14.77
C GLU A 230 7.78 -17.45 16.05
N PRO A 231 8.30 -18.59 16.56
CA PRO A 231 9.21 -18.56 17.71
C PRO A 231 10.54 -17.92 17.31
N GLU A 232 11.36 -17.55 18.30
CA GLU A 232 12.67 -16.92 18.06
C GLU A 232 13.60 -17.81 17.23
N ASP A 233 13.63 -19.10 17.56
CA ASP A 233 14.43 -20.10 16.85
C ASP A 233 13.64 -21.40 16.67
N TYR A 234 13.87 -22.06 15.53
CA TYR A 234 13.44 -23.43 15.24
C TYR A 234 14.38 -24.04 14.20
N THR A 235 14.53 -25.38 14.24
CA THR A 235 15.50 -26.10 13.40
C THR A 235 14.86 -27.03 12.37
N ASN A 236 13.54 -27.14 12.36
CA ASN A 236 12.79 -28.04 11.49
C ASN A 236 11.62 -27.34 10.80
N GLY A 237 11.27 -27.84 9.61
CA GLY A 237 10.25 -27.23 8.76
C GLY A 237 10.73 -25.94 8.09
N ASN A 238 9.95 -25.48 7.12
CA ASN A 238 10.13 -24.19 6.45
C ASN A 238 9.58 -23.04 7.31
N ILE A 239 8.51 -23.30 8.06
CA ILE A 239 7.94 -22.37 9.04
C ILE A 239 7.46 -23.16 10.26
N GLN A 240 7.69 -22.60 11.45
CA GLN A 240 7.03 -22.99 12.69
C GLN A 240 6.23 -21.82 13.28
N LEU A 241 5.03 -22.09 13.81
CA LEU A 241 4.23 -21.10 14.52
C LEU A 241 3.68 -21.69 15.84
N ILE A 242 3.63 -20.90 16.91
CA ILE A 242 3.15 -21.33 18.23
C ILE A 242 2.00 -20.44 18.70
N ALA A 243 0.89 -21.05 19.09
CA ALA A 243 -0.18 -20.40 19.84
C ALA A 243 -0.05 -20.75 21.32
N LYS A 244 0.20 -19.72 22.15
CA LYS A 244 0.32 -19.85 23.61
C LYS A 244 -1.03 -19.54 24.25
N GLY A 245 -1.78 -20.57 24.59
CA GLY A 245 -3.03 -20.45 25.35
C GLY A 245 -2.80 -20.43 26.87
N ASN A 246 -3.85 -20.09 27.64
CA ASN A 246 -3.83 -20.18 29.11
C ASN A 246 -3.73 -21.63 29.62
N GLY A 247 -4.06 -22.61 28.79
CA GLY A 247 -3.92 -24.04 29.06
C GLY A 247 -3.02 -24.71 28.03
N VAL A 248 -3.64 -25.34 27.02
CA VAL A 248 -2.93 -26.04 25.95
C VAL A 248 -2.22 -25.05 25.03
N TRP A 249 -0.97 -25.34 24.71
CA TRP A 249 -0.22 -24.66 23.66
C TRP A 249 -0.27 -25.51 22.39
N TYR A 250 -0.35 -24.85 21.24
CA TYR A 250 -0.30 -25.50 19.94
C TYR A 250 0.90 -25.03 19.15
N LYS A 251 1.51 -25.94 18.40
CA LYS A 251 2.61 -25.65 17.48
C LYS A 251 2.25 -26.21 16.12
N MET A 252 2.41 -25.40 15.08
CA MET A 252 2.28 -25.81 13.69
C MET A 252 3.66 -25.80 13.04
N ILE A 253 3.99 -26.85 12.32
CA ILE A 253 5.22 -27.00 11.55
C ILE A 253 4.82 -27.28 10.11
N TYR A 254 5.22 -26.41 9.19
CA TYR A 254 5.00 -26.55 7.76
C TYR A 254 6.30 -26.96 7.08
N THR A 255 6.28 -28.05 6.31
CA THR A 255 7.43 -28.51 5.52
C THR A 255 7.02 -28.64 4.07
N PHE A 256 7.76 -28.00 3.16
CA PHE A 256 7.53 -28.05 1.73
C PHE A 256 8.46 -29.06 1.06
N ASP A 257 7.88 -30.02 0.37
CA ASP A 257 8.59 -30.90 -0.55
C ASP A 257 8.51 -30.33 -1.96
N LYS A 258 9.65 -29.87 -2.48
CA LYS A 258 9.74 -29.27 -3.81
C LYS A 258 9.65 -30.30 -4.94
N VAL A 259 10.03 -31.55 -4.70
CA VAL A 259 10.02 -32.61 -5.73
C VAL A 259 8.60 -33.08 -5.97
N GLU A 260 7.89 -33.35 -4.88
CA GLU A 260 6.50 -33.82 -4.92
C GLU A 260 5.48 -32.67 -5.01
N ASP A 261 5.93 -31.43 -4.82
CA ASP A 261 5.10 -30.22 -4.74
C ASP A 261 3.97 -30.37 -3.70
N THR A 262 4.37 -30.79 -2.50
CA THR A 262 3.47 -31.02 -1.37
C THR A 262 3.86 -30.20 -0.16
N VAL A 263 2.87 -29.87 0.68
CA VAL A 263 3.11 -29.24 1.99
C VAL A 263 2.64 -30.20 3.08
N ARG A 264 3.54 -30.60 3.96
CA ARG A 264 3.17 -31.33 5.18
C ARG A 264 2.99 -30.34 6.33
N GLN A 265 1.82 -30.38 6.95
CA GLN A 265 1.51 -29.64 8.17
C GLN A 265 1.43 -30.63 9.34
N ILE A 266 2.30 -30.46 10.32
CA ILE A 266 2.23 -31.16 11.61
C ILE A 266 1.71 -30.17 12.63
N MET A 267 0.67 -30.55 13.37
CA MET A 267 0.22 -29.84 14.56
C MET A 267 0.56 -30.65 15.79
N GLU A 268 1.17 -30.00 16.77
CA GLU A 268 1.48 -30.57 18.07
C GLU A 268 0.75 -29.81 19.16
N SER A 269 0.40 -30.49 20.25
CA SER A 269 -0.12 -29.88 21.46
C SER A 269 0.81 -30.10 22.64
N SER A 270 0.79 -29.17 23.59
CA SER A 270 1.56 -29.24 24.83
C SER A 270 0.70 -28.77 26.01
N THR A 271 0.74 -29.51 27.11
CA THR A 271 0.06 -29.19 28.37
C THR A 271 1.02 -28.71 29.46
N ASP A 272 2.33 -28.71 29.19
CA ASP A 272 3.40 -28.36 30.13
C ASP A 272 4.19 -27.12 29.70
N LYS A 273 3.52 -26.23 28.94
CA LYS A 273 4.07 -24.97 28.40
C LYS A 273 5.26 -25.17 27.46
N GLY A 274 5.16 -26.19 26.60
CA GLY A 274 6.09 -26.45 25.51
C GLY A 274 7.32 -27.26 25.89
N LYS A 275 7.36 -27.89 27.08
CA LYS A 275 8.46 -28.79 27.46
C LYS A 275 8.34 -30.11 26.73
N THR A 276 7.14 -30.64 26.58
CA THR A 276 6.83 -31.82 25.77
C THR A 276 5.74 -31.51 24.76
N TRP A 277 5.80 -32.19 23.62
CA TRP A 277 4.91 -31.98 22.48
C TRP A 277 4.39 -33.33 21.99
N THR A 278 3.09 -33.40 21.72
CA THR A 278 2.44 -34.59 21.14
C THR A 278 1.76 -34.22 19.84
N ILE A 279 1.99 -35.00 18.78
CA ILE A 279 1.34 -34.78 17.48
C ILE A 279 -0.17 -35.01 17.62
N VAL A 280 -0.94 -34.01 17.22
CA VAL A 280 -2.42 -34.04 17.20
C VAL A 280 -2.99 -33.97 15.78
N PHE A 281 -2.17 -33.58 14.80
CA PHE A 281 -2.55 -33.59 13.39
C PHE A 281 -1.31 -33.78 12.50
N ASN A 282 -1.48 -34.52 11.40
CA ASN A 282 -0.49 -34.69 10.34
C ASN A 282 -1.21 -34.66 8.99
N GLY A 283 -1.29 -33.47 8.41
CA GLY A 283 -1.91 -33.23 7.12
C GLY A 283 -0.88 -33.18 6.00
N LEU A 284 -1.16 -33.86 4.89
CA LEU A 284 -0.41 -33.76 3.64
C LEU A 284 -1.27 -33.03 2.60
N TYR A 285 -0.86 -31.82 2.25
CA TYR A 285 -1.46 -31.01 1.20
C TYR A 285 -0.80 -31.41 -0.13
N LYS A 286 -1.59 -31.99 -1.03
CA LYS A 286 -1.18 -32.30 -2.41
C LYS A 286 -1.79 -31.27 -3.34
N ARG A 287 -0.97 -30.65 -4.20
CA ARG A 287 -1.45 -29.61 -5.10
C ARG A 287 -2.50 -30.19 -6.04
N LYS A 288 -3.61 -29.47 -6.23
CA LYS A 288 -4.60 -29.85 -7.24
C LYS A 288 -3.97 -29.67 -8.63
N ILE A 289 -4.01 -30.74 -9.42
CA ILE A 289 -3.73 -30.66 -10.85
C ILE A 289 -5.03 -30.17 -11.49
N ASN A 290 -4.99 -28.97 -12.05
CA ASN A 290 -6.08 -28.44 -12.86
C ASN A 290 -6.16 -29.16 -14.20
#